data_AF-A0A0F9X5U2-F1
#
_entry.id   AF-A0A0F9X5U2-F1
#
_cell.length_a   1.000
_cell.length_b   1.000
_cell.length_c   1.000
_cell.angle_alpha   90.00
_cell.angle_beta   90.00
_cell.angle_gamma   90.00
#
_symmetry.space_group_name_H-M   'P 1'
#
loop_
_entity.id
_entity.type
_entity.pdbx_description
1 polymer ?
#
loop_
_entity_poly.entity_id
_entity_poly.type
_entity_poly.pdbx_seq_one_letter_code
_entity_poly.pdbx_strand_id
1 'polypeptide(L)'
;MWSVEWDSADKLVLEHVGNNVITLNKSEIERVALNTVLDDETEYYDRKEKQFRDAVFRETSYGGTGTRKAYMAWSSPHDCITMMQLLVRPSQTTMLAYIRSSDLKRFPSDIGFLGRIAARYGADCLEATIGSWHLYLTI
;
A
#
# COMPACT_ATOMS: atom_id res chain seq x y z
N MET A 1 2.91 16.35 -0.04
CA MET A 1 4.00 15.45 0.33
C MET A 1 3.73 15.14 1.78
N TRP A 2 3.40 13.91 2.12
CA TRP A 2 3.22 13.59 3.54
C TRP A 2 4.60 13.48 4.18
N SER A 3 4.81 14.09 5.36
CA SER A 3 5.94 13.68 6.18
C SER A 3 5.54 12.38 6.87
N VAL A 4 6.39 11.38 6.70
CA VAL A 4 6.27 10.11 7.40
C VAL A 4 7.06 10.28 8.68
N GLU A 5 6.33 10.37 9.78
CA GLU A 5 6.91 10.53 11.11
C GLU A 5 6.58 9.31 11.96
N TRP A 6 7.37 9.11 13.00
CA TRP A 6 7.23 7.98 13.90
C TRP A 6 7.13 8.54 15.32
N ASP A 7 6.06 8.20 16.03
CA ASP A 7 5.95 8.61 17.42
C ASP A 7 6.90 7.80 18.32
N SER A 8 6.98 8.17 19.60
CA SER A 8 7.82 7.49 20.59
C SER A 8 7.39 6.04 20.90
N ALA A 9 6.25 5.61 20.37
CA ALA A 9 5.71 4.26 20.48
C ALA A 9 5.82 3.47 19.16
N ASP A 10 6.66 3.93 18.22
CA ASP A 10 6.84 3.36 16.89
C ASP A 10 5.56 3.30 16.04
N LYS A 11 4.57 4.14 16.35
CA LYS A 11 3.37 4.28 15.53
C LYS A 11 3.65 5.20 14.36
N LEU A 12 3.12 4.80 13.22
CA LEU A 12 3.13 5.59 12.01
C LEU A 12 2.28 6.85 12.21
N VAL A 13 2.92 8.01 12.18
CA VAL A 13 2.27 9.31 12.16
C VAL A 13 2.40 9.87 10.75
N LEU A 14 1.27 10.25 10.17
CA LEU A 14 1.22 10.81 8.83
C LEU A 14 0.77 12.26 8.98
N GLU A 15 1.65 13.21 8.71
CA GLU A 15 1.29 14.62 8.63
C GLU A 15 1.18 15.07 7.17
N HIS A 16 0.07 15.75 6.85
CA HIS A 16 -0.20 16.20 5.49
C HIS A 16 0.58 17.47 5.16
N VAL A 17 1.60 17.38 4.30
CA VAL A 17 2.41 18.52 3.83
C VAL A 17 2.29 18.70 2.29
N GLY A 18 1.07 18.85 1.78
CA GLY A 18 0.78 19.07 0.34
C GLY A 18 0.43 17.77 -0.41
N ASN A 19 0.83 17.61 -1.69
CA ASN A 19 0.54 16.46 -2.59
C ASN A 19 0.06 15.13 -1.96
N ASN A 20 -0.97 14.54 -2.56
CA ASN A 20 -1.62 13.28 -2.18
C ASN A 20 -0.80 12.01 -2.48
N VAL A 21 0.52 12.07 -2.39
CA VAL A 21 1.39 10.90 -2.57
C VAL A 21 2.20 10.69 -1.30
N ILE A 22 2.17 9.45 -0.82
CA ILE A 22 3.07 8.94 0.21
C ILE A 22 4.14 8.10 -0.47
N THR A 23 5.39 8.37 -0.14
CA THR A 23 6.53 7.59 -0.62
C THR A 23 7.25 7.00 0.59
N LEU A 24 7.42 5.69 0.60
CA LEU A 24 8.16 4.95 1.61
C LEU A 24 9.37 4.29 0.96
N ASN A 25 10.55 4.51 1.52
CA ASN A 25 11.76 3.80 1.16
C ASN A 25 11.81 2.40 1.83
N LYS A 26 12.79 1.58 1.45
CA LYS A 26 12.94 0.20 1.92
C LYS A 26 12.89 0.04 3.45
N SER A 27 13.64 0.88 4.18
CA SER A 27 13.68 0.80 5.64
C SER A 27 12.34 1.21 6.28
N GLU A 28 11.62 2.14 5.68
CA GLU A 28 10.29 2.57 6.13
C GLU A 28 9.24 1.50 5.86
N ILE A 29 9.31 0.84 4.70
CA ILE A 29 8.45 -0.31 4.35
C ILE A 29 8.62 -1.43 5.38
N GLU A 30 9.86 -1.80 5.70
CA GLU A 30 10.18 -2.83 6.68
C GLU A 30 9.66 -2.46 8.08
N ARG A 31 9.84 -1.19 8.50
CA ARG A 31 9.36 -0.70 9.79
C ARG A 31 7.83 -0.66 9.86
N VAL A 32 7.15 -0.24 8.80
CA VAL A 32 5.68 -0.26 8.71
C VAL A 32 5.17 -1.71 8.80
N ALA A 33 5.77 -2.63 8.05
CA ALA A 33 5.36 -4.04 8.03
C ALA A 33 5.49 -4.73 9.40
N LEU A 34 6.49 -4.35 10.21
CA LEU A 34 6.74 -4.91 11.55
C LEU A 34 5.79 -4.34 12.62
N ASN A 35 5.44 -3.06 12.51
CA ASN A 35 4.71 -2.34 13.56
C ASN A 35 3.21 -2.16 13.28
N THR A 36 2.74 -2.54 12.08
CA THR A 36 1.32 -2.47 11.76
C THR A 36 0.58 -3.65 12.38
N VAL A 37 -0.27 -3.34 13.37
CA VAL A 37 -1.38 -4.20 13.77
C VAL A 37 -2.57 -3.84 12.87
N LEU A 38 -3.01 -4.78 12.03
CA LEU A 38 -4.24 -4.59 11.27
C LEU A 38 -5.42 -4.83 12.22
N ASP A 39 -6.32 -3.85 12.33
CA ASP A 39 -7.57 -3.97 13.11
C ASP A 39 -8.44 -5.15 12.61
N ASP A 40 -9.52 -5.44 13.33
CA ASP A 40 -10.51 -6.52 13.13
C ASP A 40 -11.13 -6.63 11.70
N GLU A 41 -10.76 -5.77 10.75
CA GLU A 41 -11.04 -5.89 9.30
C GLU A 41 -10.06 -6.83 8.57
N THR A 42 -9.54 -7.84 9.27
CA THR A 42 -8.58 -8.82 8.74
C THR A 42 -9.09 -9.50 7.46
N GLU A 43 -10.40 -9.77 7.35
CA GLU A 43 -11.00 -10.37 6.15
C GLU A 43 -10.89 -9.50 4.88
N TYR A 44 -10.95 -8.16 5.03
CA TYR A 44 -10.79 -7.25 3.88
C TYR A 44 -9.38 -7.36 3.31
N TYR A 45 -8.37 -7.20 4.18
CA TYR A 45 -6.97 -7.21 3.80
C TYR A 45 -6.50 -8.59 3.32
N ASP A 46 -6.94 -9.68 3.96
CA ASP A 46 -6.62 -11.04 3.54
C ASP A 46 -7.17 -11.35 2.13
N ARG A 47 -8.39 -10.90 1.85
CA ARG A 47 -8.98 -11.03 0.50
C ARG A 47 -8.17 -10.24 -0.53
N LYS A 48 -7.75 -9.02 -0.21
CA LYS A 48 -6.93 -8.19 -1.10
C LYS A 48 -5.56 -8.80 -1.37
N GLU A 49 -4.91 -9.30 -0.32
CA GLU A 49 -3.64 -10.00 -0.41
C GLU A 49 -3.75 -11.24 -1.30
N LYS A 50 -4.76 -12.08 -1.06
CA LYS A 50 -4.99 -13.29 -1.87
C LYS A 50 -5.14 -12.95 -3.35
N GLN A 51 -5.97 -11.96 -3.66
CA GLN A 51 -6.18 -11.52 -5.04
C GLN A 51 -4.88 -11.01 -5.67
N PHE A 52 -4.13 -10.18 -4.94
CA PHE A 52 -2.86 -9.64 -5.44
C PHE A 52 -1.82 -10.72 -5.67
N ARG A 53 -1.72 -11.69 -4.76
CA ARG A 53 -0.86 -12.86 -4.90
C ARG A 53 -1.19 -13.65 -6.15
N ASP A 54 -2.47 -13.89 -6.42
CA ASP A 54 -2.92 -14.61 -7.61
C ASP A 54 -2.54 -13.84 -8.89
N ALA A 55 -2.63 -12.50 -8.88
CA ALA A 55 -2.19 -11.65 -9.99
C ALA A 55 -0.67 -11.72 -10.21
N VAL A 56 0.13 -11.62 -9.14
CA VAL A 56 1.60 -11.76 -9.21
C VAL A 56 1.99 -13.15 -9.73
N PHE A 57 1.33 -14.21 -9.25
CA PHE A 57 1.60 -15.58 -9.69
C PHE A 57 1.33 -15.77 -11.19
N ARG A 58 0.22 -15.23 -11.70
CA ARG A 58 -0.07 -15.25 -13.15
C ARG A 58 1.05 -14.57 -13.93
N GLU A 59 1.41 -13.34 -13.57
CA GLU A 59 2.40 -12.55 -14.30
C GLU A 59 3.82 -13.14 -14.26
N THR A 60 4.19 -13.78 -13.15
CA THR A 60 5.49 -14.45 -13.00
C THR A 60 5.57 -15.79 -13.72
N SER A 61 4.45 -16.49 -13.89
CA SER A 61 4.39 -17.82 -14.54
C SER A 61 4.48 -17.76 -16.06
N TYR A 62 4.14 -16.63 -16.69
CA TYR A 62 4.13 -16.49 -18.15
C TYR A 62 5.45 -16.04 -18.79
N GLY A 63 6.58 -16.10 -18.06
CA GLY A 63 7.92 -16.15 -18.68
C GLY A 63 8.33 -14.92 -19.51
N GLY A 64 7.95 -13.71 -19.13
CA GLY A 64 8.40 -12.48 -19.80
C GLY A 64 9.86 -12.11 -19.49
N THR A 65 10.67 -11.90 -20.54
CA THR A 65 12.05 -11.40 -20.48
C THR A 65 12.08 -9.87 -20.45
N GLY A 66 11.78 -9.27 -19.30
CA GLY A 66 11.77 -7.82 -19.12
C GLY A 66 11.13 -7.36 -17.82
N THR A 67 11.02 -6.04 -17.65
CA THR A 67 10.34 -5.37 -16.52
C THR A 67 9.02 -6.09 -16.20
N ARG A 68 8.94 -6.77 -15.06
CA ARG A 68 7.72 -7.50 -14.67
C ARG A 68 6.75 -6.51 -14.05
N LYS A 69 5.53 -6.49 -14.56
CA LYS A 69 4.43 -5.66 -14.06
C LYS A 69 3.34 -6.57 -13.54
N ALA A 70 3.33 -6.83 -12.24
CA ALA A 70 2.13 -7.40 -11.64
C ALA A 70 1.14 -6.27 -11.41
N TYR A 71 -0.06 -6.37 -11.99
CA TYR A 71 -1.08 -5.34 -11.85
C TYR A 71 -2.35 -5.97 -11.29
N MET A 72 -2.93 -5.29 -10.32
CA MET A 72 -4.27 -5.56 -9.86
C MET A 72 -5.03 -4.25 -9.73
N ALA A 73 -6.20 -4.20 -10.39
CA ALA A 73 -7.19 -3.18 -10.13
C ALA A 73 -8.45 -3.81 -9.55
N TRP A 74 -8.99 -3.12 -8.56
CA TRP A 74 -10.31 -3.38 -8.02
C TRP A 74 -11.23 -2.25 -8.43
N SER A 75 -12.36 -2.61 -9.03
CA SER A 75 -13.39 -1.66 -9.48
C SER A 75 -14.60 -1.59 -8.55
N SER A 76 -14.57 -2.28 -7.40
CA SER A 76 -15.71 -2.25 -6.47
C SER A 76 -15.87 -0.84 -5.88
N PRO A 77 -17.10 -0.30 -5.86
CA PRO A 77 -17.37 0.99 -5.23
C PRO A 77 -17.11 0.97 -3.71
N HIS A 78 -16.97 -0.20 -3.09
CA HIS A 78 -16.67 -0.35 -1.66
C HIS A 78 -15.18 -0.45 -1.35
N ASP A 79 -14.32 -0.56 -2.36
CA ASP A 79 -12.88 -0.69 -2.15
C ASP A 79 -12.22 0.69 -2.06
N CYS A 80 -11.50 0.92 -0.95
CA CYS A 80 -10.68 2.10 -0.74
C CYS A 80 -9.39 2.00 -1.55
N ILE A 81 -8.69 0.85 -1.44
CA ILE A 81 -7.55 0.49 -2.29
C ILE A 81 -8.09 -0.08 -3.61
N THR A 82 -7.90 0.66 -4.69
CA THR A 82 -8.43 0.33 -6.02
C THR A 82 -7.37 -0.12 -7.00
N MET A 83 -6.08 0.06 -6.67
CA MET A 83 -5.00 -0.47 -7.50
C MET A 83 -3.77 -0.81 -6.66
N MET A 84 -3.12 -1.93 -6.99
CA MET A 84 -1.75 -2.25 -6.60
C MET A 84 -0.99 -2.72 -7.84
N GLN A 85 0.22 -2.19 -8.03
CA GLN A 85 1.10 -2.58 -9.12
C GLN A 85 2.52 -2.79 -8.60
N LEU A 86 3.11 -3.95 -8.90
CA LEU A 86 4.52 -4.23 -8.65
C LEU A 86 5.30 -4.04 -9.94
N LEU A 87 6.26 -3.12 -9.92
CA LEU A 87 7.17 -2.83 -11.02
C LEU A 87 8.56 -3.35 -10.67
N VAL A 88 8.95 -4.48 -11.26
CA VAL A 88 10.27 -5.09 -11.01
C VAL A 88 11.24 -4.67 -12.11
N ARG A 89 12.26 -3.88 -11.75
CA ARG A 89 13.39 -3.53 -12.62
C ARG A 89 14.67 -4.20 -12.08
N PRO A 90 15.72 -4.39 -12.89
CA PRO A 90 16.95 -5.06 -12.46
C PRO A 90 17.62 -4.44 -11.21
N SER A 91 17.47 -3.14 -11.00
CA SER A 91 18.11 -2.39 -9.91
C SER A 91 17.15 -1.94 -8.81
N GLN A 92 15.84 -2.09 -9.01
CA GLN A 92 14.84 -1.57 -8.09
C GLN A 92 13.48 -2.22 -8.32
N THR A 93 12.83 -2.63 -7.24
CA THR A 93 11.42 -3.02 -7.24
C THR A 93 10.59 -1.91 -6.62
N THR A 94 9.60 -1.40 -7.35
CA THR A 94 8.70 -0.35 -6.86
C THR A 94 7.27 -0.89 -6.78
N MET A 95 6.61 -0.68 -5.65
CA MET A 95 5.17 -0.88 -5.52
C MET A 95 4.46 0.45 -5.70
N LEU A 96 3.48 0.49 -6.60
CA LEU A 96 2.57 1.60 -6.77
C LEU A 96 1.21 1.19 -6.22
N ALA A 97 0.58 2.04 -5.44
CA ALA A 97 -0.76 1.83 -4.93
C ALA A 97 -1.62 3.05 -5.20
N TYR A 98 -2.90 2.83 -5.50
CA TYR A 98 -3.89 3.89 -5.58
C TYR A 98 -5.00 3.64 -4.57
N ILE A 99 -5.20 4.61 -3.70
CA ILE A 99 -6.24 4.66 -2.68
C ILE A 99 -7.25 5.69 -3.15
N ARG A 100 -8.37 5.25 -3.71
CA ARG A 100 -9.36 6.16 -4.32
C ARG A 100 -9.97 7.10 -3.28
N SER A 101 -10.29 6.58 -2.11
CA SER A 101 -10.89 7.31 -1.00
C SER A 101 -10.43 6.65 0.29
N SER A 102 -9.99 7.42 1.28
CA SER A 102 -9.68 6.90 2.61
C SER A 102 -10.27 7.80 3.70
N ASP A 103 -10.83 7.14 4.71
CA ASP A 103 -11.16 7.77 5.99
C ASP A 103 -9.86 7.97 6.76
N LEU A 104 -9.61 9.17 7.29
CA LEU A 104 -8.43 9.46 8.11
C LEU A 104 -8.22 8.46 9.26
N LYS A 105 -9.29 7.84 9.78
CA LYS A 105 -9.17 6.79 10.81
C LYS A 105 -8.62 5.47 10.27
N ARG A 106 -8.97 5.10 9.03
CA ARG A 106 -8.53 3.85 8.36
C ARG A 106 -7.22 4.00 7.62
N PHE A 107 -6.85 5.24 7.33
CA PHE A 107 -5.70 5.56 6.52
C PHE A 107 -4.36 4.95 7.01
N PRO A 108 -4.03 4.97 8.33
CA PRO A 108 -2.82 4.29 8.83
C PRO A 108 -2.83 2.78 8.56
N SER A 109 -3.99 2.12 8.71
CA SER A 109 -4.15 0.68 8.44
C SER A 109 -4.01 0.35 6.95
N ASP A 110 -4.52 1.21 6.05
CA ASP A 110 -4.35 1.05 4.61
C ASP A 110 -2.87 1.15 4.20
N ILE A 111 -2.14 2.15 4.73
CA ILE A 111 -0.69 2.29 4.49
C ILE A 111 0.08 1.13 5.11
N GLY A 112 -0.32 0.69 6.31
CA GLY A 112 0.22 -0.46 7.01
C GLY A 112 0.11 -1.75 6.19
N PHE A 113 -1.07 -2.01 5.65
CA PHE A 113 -1.32 -3.13 4.73
C PHE A 113 -0.43 -3.03 3.49
N LEU A 114 -0.39 -1.88 2.82
CA LEU A 114 0.44 -1.68 1.64
C LEU A 114 1.93 -1.88 1.95
N GLY A 115 2.41 -1.42 3.11
CA GLY A 115 3.76 -1.67 3.59
C GLY A 115 4.05 -3.16 3.78
N ARG A 116 3.14 -3.92 4.40
CA ARG A 116 3.26 -5.37 4.56
C ARG A 116 3.31 -6.11 3.22
N ILE A 117 2.48 -5.72 2.26
CA ILE A 117 2.48 -6.29 0.91
C ILE A 117 3.79 -5.92 0.20
N ALA A 118 4.20 -4.65 0.23
CA ALA A 118 5.47 -4.19 -0.33
C ALA A 118 6.68 -4.97 0.22
N ALA A 119 6.77 -5.14 1.53
CA ALA A 119 7.82 -5.92 2.17
C ALA A 119 7.81 -7.39 1.71
N ARG A 120 6.63 -8.02 1.68
CA ARG A 120 6.50 -9.43 1.27
C ARG A 120 6.95 -9.69 -0.16
N TYR A 121 6.71 -8.74 -1.07
CA TYR A 121 7.10 -8.84 -2.47
C TYR A 121 8.45 -8.19 -2.78
N GLY A 122 9.22 -7.80 -1.75
CA GLY A 122 10.58 -7.29 -1.89
C GLY A 122 10.67 -5.93 -2.59
N ALA A 123 9.68 -5.06 -2.40
CA ALA A 123 9.74 -3.70 -2.92
C ALA A 123 10.78 -2.86 -2.16
N ASP A 124 11.61 -2.13 -2.91
CA ASP A 124 12.59 -1.16 -2.39
C ASP A 124 11.96 0.23 -2.18
N CYS A 125 10.83 0.49 -2.84
CA CYS A 125 10.06 1.72 -2.73
C CYS A 125 8.56 1.43 -2.86
N LEU A 126 7.75 2.13 -2.07
CA LEU A 126 6.29 2.11 -2.15
C LEU A 126 5.80 3.53 -2.36
N GLU A 127 5.03 3.75 -3.42
CA GLU A 127 4.34 5.01 -3.69
C GLU A 127 2.82 4.77 -3.62
N ALA A 128 2.17 5.37 -2.63
CA ALA A 128 0.72 5.33 -2.48
C ALA A 128 0.12 6.69 -2.86
N THR A 129 -0.65 6.72 -3.94
CA THR A 129 -1.39 7.90 -4.39
C THR A 129 -2.80 7.87 -3.83
N ILE A 130 -3.27 8.98 -3.25
CA ILE A 130 -4.59 9.10 -2.64
C ILE A 130 -5.48 10.04 -3.48
N GLY A 131 -6.66 9.55 -3.85
CA GLY A 131 -7.62 10.28 -4.68
C GLY A 131 -8.39 11.33 -3.89
N SER A 132 -9.22 10.91 -2.95
CA SER A 132 -10.00 11.79 -2.05
C SER A 132 -9.81 11.42 -0.58
N TRP A 133 -10.03 12.42 0.28
CA TRP A 133 -9.95 12.29 1.73
C TRP A 133 -11.27 12.73 2.34
N HIS A 134 -11.75 11.98 3.31
CA HIS A 134 -12.93 12.35 4.07
C HIS A 134 -12.66 12.22 5.57
N LEU A 135 -12.98 13.27 6.32
CA LEU A 135 -13.09 13.21 7.77
C LEU A 135 -14.58 13.09 8.10
N TYR A 136 -15.03 11.92 8.54
CA TYR A 136 -16.38 11.77 9.08
C TYR A 136 -16.41 12.34 10.50
N LEU A 137 -16.96 13.55 10.66
CA LEU A 137 -17.34 14.06 11.97
C LEU A 137 -18.53 13.23 12.45
N THR A 138 -18.33 12.46 13.52
CA THR A 138 -19.43 11.82 14.24
C THR A 138 -20.10 12.91 15.08
N ILE A 139 -21.31 13.34 14.68
CA ILE A 139 -22.14 14.30 15.43
C ILE A 139 -22.92 13.54 16.49
#